data_AF-A0A2Z3UYM4-F1
#
_entry.id   AF-A0A2Z3UYM4-F1
#
_cell.length_a   1.000
_cell.length_b   1.000
_cell.length_c   1.000
_cell.angle_alpha   90.00
_cell.angle_beta   90.00
_cell.angle_gamma   90.00
#
_symmetry.space_group_name_H-M   'P 1'
#
loop_
_entity.id
_entity.type
_entity.pdbx_description
1 polymer ?
#
loop_
_entity_poly.entity_id
_entity_poly.type
_entity_poly.pdbx_seq_one_letter_code
_entity_poly.pdbx_strand_id
1 'polypeptide(L)'
;MNVVEPTRSPRYRLVDQDDLIMCSCLDAKGLFIDIPQEAAPPYELIGCTLSQQLLDYLNGSNRYRRRNPLDLGDLQVVDAMGEHLGGFWIGGQIIDWCASERGPSLIDLTVDAPMGRPSSVSEPIWERWRAGWPESPTLWAEYGAEGRRAWIEVVAGCTFHRSRPPDDLPGATYELEGAPVIDETSFYLAIGEAINGPGGYFGWNLSALADCTSGGFGATTPFTLMWRHSDVAHSHLIERFEEENGQKSPPFFDLVVELLERRGVEVVLC
;
A
#
# COMPACT_ATOMS: atom_id res chain seq x y z
N MET A 1 -41.68 19.31 13.08
CA MET A 1 -42.25 18.84 11.79
C MET A 1 -42.77 17.45 12.02
N ASN A 2 -44.06 17.24 11.78
CA ASN A 2 -44.71 15.96 12.05
C ASN A 2 -44.08 14.87 11.17
N VAL A 3 -43.32 13.97 11.80
CA VAL A 3 -42.92 12.71 11.20
C VAL A 3 -44.22 11.95 10.98
N VAL A 4 -44.69 11.95 9.73
CA VAL A 4 -45.79 11.08 9.33
C VAL A 4 -45.26 9.67 9.53
N GLU A 5 -45.69 9.02 10.61
CA GLU A 5 -45.31 7.65 10.89
C GLU A 5 -45.71 6.80 9.68
N PRO A 6 -44.75 6.09 9.06
CA PRO A 6 -45.08 5.25 7.93
C PRO A 6 -46.10 4.22 8.40
N THR A 7 -47.15 4.03 7.59
CA THR A 7 -48.27 3.13 7.90
C THR A 7 -47.88 1.64 7.95
N ARG A 8 -46.57 1.34 7.88
CA ARG A 8 -45.93 0.04 8.07
C ARG A 8 -44.63 0.21 8.85
N SER A 9 -44.28 -0.76 9.69
CA SER A 9 -43.04 -0.75 10.47
C SER A 9 -41.78 -0.76 9.58
N PRO A 10 -40.72 0.01 9.92
CA PRO A 10 -39.44 0.03 9.19
C PRO A 10 -38.72 -1.31 9.26
N ARG A 11 -37.96 -1.64 8.20
CA ARG A 11 -37.16 -2.87 8.07
C ARG A 11 -35.68 -2.70 8.40
N TYR A 12 -35.12 -1.49 8.26
CA TYR A 12 -33.69 -1.19 8.49
C TYR A 12 -33.53 0.07 9.34
N ARG A 13 -32.42 0.18 10.06
CA ARG A 13 -32.03 1.40 10.80
C ARG A 13 -30.57 1.70 10.57
N LEU A 14 -30.25 2.98 10.40
CA LEU A 14 -28.89 3.48 10.42
C LEU A 14 -28.59 3.97 11.84
N VAL A 15 -27.47 3.56 12.41
CA VAL A 15 -27.01 3.97 13.74
C VAL A 15 -25.57 4.48 13.63
N ASP A 16 -25.17 5.39 14.53
CA ASP A 16 -23.77 5.79 14.66
C ASP A 16 -22.98 4.80 15.54
N GLN A 17 -21.73 5.13 15.84
CA GLN A 17 -20.80 4.33 16.65
C GLN A 17 -21.22 4.17 18.13
N ASP A 18 -22.18 4.96 18.61
CA ASP A 18 -22.67 4.99 20.00
C ASP A 18 -24.14 4.49 20.09
N ASP A 19 -24.63 3.74 19.08
CA ASP A 19 -25.98 3.19 18.94
C ASP A 19 -27.11 4.23 18.85
N LEU A 20 -26.80 5.49 18.54
CA LEU A 20 -27.82 6.50 18.30
C LEU A 20 -28.51 6.20 16.96
N ILE A 21 -29.82 5.94 17.00
CA ILE A 21 -30.62 5.71 15.79
C ILE A 21 -30.69 7.00 14.97
N MET A 22 -29.89 7.04 13.91
CA MET A 22 -29.81 8.15 12.96
C MET A 22 -31.02 8.17 12.02
N CYS A 23 -31.49 7.00 11.57
CA CYS A 23 -32.72 6.89 10.77
C CYS A 23 -33.35 5.48 10.76
N SER A 24 -34.57 5.39 10.23
CA SER A 24 -35.27 4.12 9.97
C SER A 24 -35.78 4.08 8.53
N CYS A 25 -35.54 2.96 7.84
CA CYS A 25 -35.89 2.75 6.43
C CYS A 25 -36.83 1.55 6.28
N LEU A 26 -37.72 1.60 5.29
CA LEU A 26 -38.68 0.53 5.03
C LEU A 26 -38.12 -0.57 4.12
N ASP A 27 -37.07 -0.31 3.34
CA ASP A 27 -36.43 -1.33 2.49
C ASP A 27 -34.95 -1.01 2.19
N ALA A 28 -34.18 -2.01 1.71
CA ALA A 28 -32.78 -1.87 1.31
C ALA A 28 -32.48 -2.67 0.02
N LYS A 29 -32.32 -1.96 -1.09
CA LYS A 29 -32.05 -2.56 -2.41
C LYS A 29 -30.55 -2.83 -2.57
N GLY A 30 -30.17 -4.04 -2.98
CA GLY A 30 -28.77 -4.42 -3.20
C GLY A 30 -28.01 -4.85 -1.93
N LEU A 31 -28.65 -4.83 -0.76
CA LEU A 31 -28.08 -5.35 0.48
C LEU A 31 -28.04 -6.89 0.53
N PHE A 32 -28.91 -7.56 -0.26
CA PHE A 32 -29.06 -9.01 -0.37
C PHE A 32 -28.78 -9.48 -1.81
N ILE A 33 -27.53 -9.36 -2.26
CA ILE A 33 -27.05 -9.96 -3.51
C ILE A 33 -25.84 -10.86 -3.21
N ASP A 34 -25.69 -11.95 -3.95
CA ASP A 34 -24.48 -12.77 -3.90
C ASP A 34 -23.33 -11.99 -4.53
N ILE A 35 -22.26 -11.78 -3.77
CA ILE A 35 -20.98 -11.23 -4.23
C ILE A 35 -20.07 -12.45 -4.52
N PRO A 36 -19.79 -12.82 -5.78
CA PRO A 36 -18.80 -13.84 -6.08
C PRO A 36 -17.41 -13.21 -5.94
N GLN A 37 -16.90 -13.16 -4.72
CA GLN A 37 -15.50 -12.89 -4.44
C GLN A 37 -14.81 -14.25 -4.42
N GLU A 38 -13.91 -14.54 -5.36
CA GLU A 38 -12.92 -15.60 -5.14
C GLU A 38 -12.10 -15.16 -3.92
N ALA A 39 -12.55 -15.53 -2.72
CA ALA A 39 -11.83 -15.25 -1.50
C ALA A 39 -10.46 -15.92 -1.63
N ALA A 40 -9.38 -15.13 -1.56
CA ALA A 40 -8.04 -15.67 -1.61
C ALA A 40 -7.92 -16.83 -0.58
N PRO A 41 -7.51 -18.04 -1.00
CA PRO A 41 -7.52 -19.20 -0.11
C PRO A 41 -6.61 -18.95 1.09
N PRO A 42 -6.89 -19.45 2.31
CA PRO A 42 -6.02 -19.25 3.46
C PRO A 42 -4.54 -19.59 3.17
N TYR A 43 -3.61 -18.91 3.84
CA TYR A 43 -2.18 -19.22 3.77
C TYR A 43 -1.65 -19.71 5.11
N GLU A 44 -0.44 -20.26 5.13
CA GLU A 44 0.18 -20.79 6.33
C GLU A 44 1.41 -19.98 6.73
N LEU A 45 1.49 -19.62 8.01
CA LEU A 45 2.73 -19.19 8.63
C LEU A 45 3.38 -20.44 9.25
N ILE A 46 4.58 -20.77 8.80
CA ILE A 46 5.23 -22.03 9.14
C ILE A 46 6.32 -21.82 10.19
N GLY A 47 6.34 -22.67 11.21
CA GLY A 47 7.40 -22.72 12.21
C GLY A 47 7.37 -21.57 13.22
N CYS A 48 6.18 -21.12 13.62
CA CYS A 48 6.03 -19.97 14.50
C CYS A 48 6.37 -20.30 15.97
N THR A 49 7.17 -19.44 16.60
CA THR A 49 7.21 -19.32 18.07
C THR A 49 6.09 -18.42 18.53
N LEU A 50 5.28 -18.86 19.49
CA LEU A 50 4.10 -18.12 19.94
C LEU A 50 4.36 -17.42 21.28
N SER A 51 3.84 -16.20 21.42
CA SER A 51 3.76 -15.53 22.71
C SER A 51 2.76 -16.24 23.64
N GLN A 52 2.90 -16.05 24.95
CA GLN A 52 1.94 -16.61 25.91
C GLN A 52 0.52 -16.10 25.65
N GLN A 53 0.37 -14.83 25.28
CA GLN A 53 -0.93 -14.23 24.95
C GLN A 53 -1.60 -14.95 23.77
N LEU A 54 -0.83 -15.25 22.71
CA LEU A 54 -1.37 -15.95 21.55
C LEU A 54 -1.70 -17.41 21.89
N LEU A 55 -0.84 -18.08 22.67
CA LEU A 55 -1.12 -19.43 23.17
C LEU A 55 -2.40 -19.49 24.00
N ASP A 56 -2.63 -18.54 24.90
CA ASP A 56 -3.84 -18.46 25.72
C ASP A 56 -5.08 -18.24 24.85
N TYR A 57 -4.98 -17.42 23.80
CA TYR A 57 -6.04 -17.24 22.81
C TYR A 57 -6.37 -18.54 22.07
N LEU A 58 -5.37 -19.24 21.53
CA LEU A 58 -5.56 -20.48 20.76
C LEU A 58 -6.14 -21.60 21.65
N ASN A 59 -5.63 -21.74 22.88
CA ASN A 59 -6.13 -22.72 23.86
C ASN A 59 -7.49 -22.32 24.46
N GLY A 60 -7.94 -21.09 24.24
CA GLY A 60 -9.22 -20.58 24.69
C GLY A 60 -10.40 -21.30 24.04
N SER A 61 -11.48 -21.48 24.81
CA SER A 61 -12.74 -21.98 24.28
C SER A 61 -13.26 -21.10 23.13
N ASN A 62 -14.10 -21.64 22.25
CA ASN A 62 -14.71 -20.88 21.16
C ASN A 62 -15.46 -19.62 21.68
N ARG A 63 -16.12 -19.74 22.85
CA ARG A 63 -16.78 -18.59 23.50
C ARG A 63 -15.79 -17.50 23.92
N TYR A 64 -14.60 -17.88 24.39
CA TYR A 64 -13.54 -16.93 24.76
C TYR A 64 -13.03 -16.18 23.53
N ARG A 65 -12.69 -16.90 22.45
CA ARG A 65 -12.20 -16.32 21.20
C ARG A 65 -13.21 -15.40 20.52
N ARG A 66 -14.50 -15.74 20.56
CA ARG A 66 -15.58 -14.85 20.06
C ARG A 66 -15.75 -13.56 20.86
N ARG A 67 -15.44 -13.57 22.16
CA ARG A 67 -15.53 -12.39 23.03
C ARG A 67 -14.27 -11.54 23.00
N ASN A 68 -13.16 -12.12 22.58
CA ASN A 68 -11.85 -11.47 22.53
C ASN A 68 -11.26 -11.71 21.13
N PRO A 69 -11.86 -11.15 20.06
CA PRO A 69 -11.33 -11.34 18.71
C PRO A 69 -9.86 -10.90 18.66
N LEU A 70 -9.04 -11.69 17.97
CA LEU A 70 -7.65 -11.34 17.71
C LEU A 70 -7.58 -10.60 16.38
N ASP A 71 -7.13 -9.35 16.43
CA ASP A 71 -6.74 -8.63 15.23
C ASP A 71 -5.26 -8.93 14.96
N LEU A 72 -4.97 -9.47 13.78
CA LEU A 72 -3.60 -9.83 13.39
C LEU A 72 -2.76 -8.61 12.97
N GLY A 73 -3.37 -7.45 12.73
CA GLY A 73 -2.65 -6.22 12.39
C GLY A 73 -1.73 -6.39 11.17
N ASP A 74 -0.43 -6.13 11.37
CA ASP A 74 0.60 -6.14 10.33
C ASP A 74 1.42 -7.44 10.34
N LEU A 75 1.73 -7.94 9.14
CA LEU A 75 2.77 -8.93 8.93
C LEU A 75 4.07 -8.24 8.53
N GLN A 76 5.02 -8.23 9.46
CA GLN A 76 6.33 -7.63 9.24
C GLN A 76 7.27 -8.60 8.52
N VAL A 77 7.93 -8.07 7.49
CA VAL A 77 9.09 -8.67 6.85
C VAL A 77 10.34 -8.16 7.58
N VAL A 78 11.20 -9.10 7.98
CA VAL A 78 12.47 -8.80 8.65
C VAL A 78 13.66 -9.18 7.77
N ASP A 79 14.79 -8.52 7.98
CA ASP A 79 16.06 -8.82 7.31
C ASP A 79 16.78 -10.04 7.91
N ALA A 80 17.97 -10.35 7.40
CA ALA A 80 18.79 -11.48 7.87
C ALA A 80 19.20 -11.39 9.35
N MET A 81 19.16 -10.20 9.96
CA MET A 81 19.47 -9.97 11.37
C MET A 81 18.21 -9.97 12.26
N GLY A 82 17.02 -10.07 11.65
CA GLY A 82 15.74 -9.98 12.35
C GLY A 82 15.26 -8.54 12.56
N GLU A 83 15.89 -7.55 11.93
CA GLU A 83 15.48 -6.15 12.00
C GLU A 83 14.33 -5.89 11.02
N HIS A 84 13.46 -4.96 11.38
CA HIS A 84 12.28 -4.64 10.59
C HIS A 84 12.64 -3.99 9.24
N LEU A 85 12.32 -4.68 8.15
CA LEU A 85 12.54 -4.22 6.78
C LEU A 85 11.31 -3.50 6.23
N GLY A 86 10.11 -4.02 6.51
CA GLY A 86 8.84 -3.47 6.03
C GLY A 86 7.70 -4.42 6.37
N GLY A 87 6.52 -4.23 5.79
CA GLY A 87 5.42 -5.15 6.01
C GLY A 87 4.17 -4.79 5.23
N PHE A 88 3.11 -5.53 5.50
CA PHE A 88 1.78 -5.26 4.97
C PHE A 88 0.72 -5.62 5.99
N TRP A 89 -0.37 -4.86 5.97
CA TRP A 89 -1.53 -5.12 6.80
C TRP A 89 -2.28 -6.34 6.27
N ILE A 90 -2.45 -7.36 7.10
CA ILE A 90 -3.06 -8.63 6.70
C ILE A 90 -4.54 -8.74 7.02
N GLY A 91 -5.05 -7.95 7.98
CA GLY A 91 -6.48 -7.80 8.21
C GLY A 91 -7.29 -9.10 8.23
N GLY A 92 -6.84 -10.08 9.01
CA GLY A 92 -7.33 -11.46 8.96
C GLY A 92 -7.41 -12.13 10.33
N GLN A 93 -7.67 -13.44 10.31
CA GLN A 93 -7.82 -14.26 11.51
C GLN A 93 -7.09 -15.60 11.39
N ILE A 94 -6.63 -16.13 12.51
CA ILE A 94 -6.12 -17.51 12.58
C ILE A 94 -7.32 -18.46 12.63
N ILE A 95 -7.41 -19.37 11.67
CA ILE A 95 -8.52 -20.32 11.53
C ILE A 95 -8.15 -21.75 11.93
N ASP A 96 -6.86 -22.10 11.88
CA ASP A 96 -6.35 -23.41 12.28
C ASP A 96 -4.87 -23.33 12.71
N TRP A 97 -4.39 -24.35 13.42
CA TRP A 97 -3.00 -24.46 13.84
C TRP A 97 -2.60 -25.89 14.22
N CYS A 98 -1.34 -26.25 13.94
CA CYS A 98 -0.81 -27.58 14.25
C CYS A 98 0.66 -27.52 14.69
N ALA A 99 1.17 -28.63 15.25
CA ALA A 99 2.59 -28.74 15.57
C ALA A 99 3.42 -28.74 14.28
N SER A 100 4.45 -27.88 14.23
CA SER A 100 5.28 -27.72 13.05
C SER A 100 6.29 -28.85 12.89
N GLU A 101 6.53 -29.28 11.65
CA GLU A 101 7.62 -30.21 11.33
C GLU A 101 9.01 -29.56 11.44
N ARG A 102 9.09 -28.23 11.55
CA ARG A 102 10.35 -27.47 11.59
C ARG A 102 11.10 -27.57 12.93
N GLY A 103 10.44 -28.06 13.98
CA GLY A 103 11.11 -28.28 15.25
C GLY A 103 10.15 -28.45 16.43
N PRO A 104 10.68 -28.96 17.56
CA PRO A 104 9.89 -29.07 18.78
C PRO A 104 9.45 -27.68 19.25
N SER A 105 8.20 -27.57 19.71
CA SER A 105 7.58 -26.34 20.24
C SER A 105 7.26 -25.24 19.21
N LEU A 106 7.47 -25.50 17.91
CA LEU A 106 7.02 -24.61 16.84
C LEU A 106 5.60 -24.99 16.39
N ILE A 107 4.82 -23.99 15.99
CA ILE A 107 3.42 -24.15 15.57
C ILE A 107 3.26 -23.57 14.16
N ASP A 108 2.59 -24.29 13.27
CA ASP A 108 2.15 -23.75 11.99
C ASP A 108 0.75 -23.14 12.19
N LEU A 109 0.51 -21.95 11.62
CA LEU A 109 -0.74 -21.21 11.75
C LEU A 109 -1.38 -21.03 10.37
N THR A 110 -2.65 -21.42 10.23
CA THR A 110 -3.44 -21.14 9.03
C THR A 110 -4.19 -19.82 9.20
N VAL A 111 -3.93 -18.88 8.30
CA VAL A 111 -4.46 -17.51 8.32
C VAL A 111 -5.43 -17.30 7.18
N ASP A 112 -6.65 -16.90 7.52
CA ASP A 112 -7.64 -16.39 6.58
C ASP A 112 -7.55 -14.85 6.56
N ALA A 113 -6.91 -14.35 5.51
CA ALA A 113 -6.68 -12.94 5.25
C ALA A 113 -6.97 -12.67 3.77
N PRO A 114 -8.21 -12.28 3.42
CA PRO A 114 -8.63 -12.10 2.03
C PRO A 114 -8.13 -10.80 1.41
N MET A 115 -7.63 -9.86 2.21
CA MET A 115 -7.14 -8.55 1.78
C MET A 115 -5.65 -8.39 2.09
N GLY A 116 -5.00 -7.44 1.41
CA GLY A 116 -3.65 -7.01 1.77
C GLY A 116 -2.53 -8.02 1.51
N ARG A 117 -2.79 -9.06 0.70
CA ARG A 117 -1.75 -10.01 0.31
C ARG A 117 -0.83 -9.39 -0.73
N PRO A 118 0.50 -9.59 -0.58
CA PRO A 118 1.43 -9.08 -1.54
C PRO A 118 1.34 -9.84 -2.87
N SER A 119 1.74 -9.20 -3.96
CA SER A 119 1.86 -9.87 -5.25
C SER A 119 2.86 -11.01 -5.17
N SER A 120 2.60 -12.15 -5.82
CA SER A 120 3.59 -13.24 -5.91
C SER A 120 4.88 -12.80 -6.60
N VAL A 121 4.81 -11.77 -7.45
CA VAL A 121 5.97 -11.18 -8.12
C VAL A 121 6.87 -10.38 -7.14
N SER A 122 6.35 -9.99 -5.98
CA SER A 122 7.10 -9.23 -4.96
C SER A 122 8.00 -10.11 -4.09
N GLU A 123 7.71 -11.41 -3.96
CA GLU A 123 8.47 -12.31 -3.07
C GLU A 123 9.97 -12.34 -3.40
N PRO A 124 10.41 -12.50 -4.67
CA PRO A 124 11.83 -12.43 -5.01
C PRO A 124 12.49 -11.08 -4.72
N ILE A 125 11.72 -9.98 -4.76
CA ILE A 125 12.21 -8.63 -4.46
C ILE A 125 12.40 -8.49 -2.94
N TRP A 126 11.44 -8.95 -2.15
CA TRP A 126 11.58 -9.04 -0.69
C TRP A 126 12.79 -9.88 -0.28
N GLU A 127 13.01 -11.04 -0.90
CA GLU A 127 14.19 -11.88 -0.64
C GLU A 127 15.50 -11.15 -0.95
N ARG A 128 15.54 -10.41 -2.06
CA ARG A 128 16.70 -9.60 -2.41
C ARG A 128 17.00 -8.56 -1.33
N TRP A 129 15.96 -7.90 -0.82
CA TRP A 129 16.11 -6.84 0.19
C TRP A 129 16.42 -7.38 1.59
N ARG A 130 16.00 -8.63 1.90
CA ARG A 130 16.42 -9.35 3.12
C ARG A 130 17.93 -9.55 3.18
N ALA A 131 18.59 -9.70 2.02
CA ALA A 131 20.05 -9.84 1.93
C ALA A 131 20.78 -8.49 2.02
N GLY A 132 20.08 -7.37 1.85
CA GLY A 132 20.63 -6.03 1.94
C GLY A 132 19.78 -5.00 1.19
N TRP A 133 19.73 -3.78 1.73
CA TRP A 133 19.05 -2.65 1.07
C TRP A 133 19.71 -2.32 -0.28
N PRO A 134 18.94 -1.90 -1.31
CA PRO A 134 19.51 -1.44 -2.57
C PRO A 134 20.62 -0.38 -2.36
N GLU A 135 21.81 -0.62 -2.92
CA GLU A 135 22.93 0.34 -2.84
C GLU A 135 23.02 1.28 -4.05
N SER A 136 22.35 0.91 -5.15
CA SER A 136 22.34 1.66 -6.40
C SER A 136 20.92 1.89 -6.88
N PRO A 137 20.62 3.05 -7.49
CA PRO A 137 19.31 3.30 -8.07
C PRO A 137 19.08 2.43 -9.31
N THR A 138 17.86 2.51 -9.86
CA THR A 138 17.43 1.96 -11.16
C THR A 138 17.49 0.44 -11.31
N LEU A 139 17.68 -0.31 -10.22
CA LEU A 139 17.62 -1.78 -10.23
C LEU A 139 16.27 -2.33 -10.72
N TRP A 140 15.21 -1.55 -10.56
CA TRP A 140 13.87 -1.86 -11.06
C TRP A 140 13.74 -1.74 -12.59
N ALA A 141 14.68 -1.10 -13.28
CA ALA A 141 14.58 -0.84 -14.72
C ALA A 141 14.70 -2.12 -15.57
N GLU A 142 15.39 -3.15 -15.05
CA GLU A 142 15.54 -4.45 -15.73
C GLU A 142 14.27 -5.29 -15.71
N TYR A 143 13.28 -4.93 -14.86
CA TYR A 143 12.05 -5.69 -14.72
C TYR A 143 11.05 -5.34 -15.83
N GLY A 144 10.11 -6.25 -16.10
CA GLY A 144 8.90 -5.92 -16.87
C GLY A 144 7.92 -5.06 -16.07
N ALA A 145 6.81 -4.64 -16.69
CA ALA A 145 5.79 -3.80 -16.04
C ALA A 145 5.24 -4.39 -14.73
N GLU A 146 4.96 -5.70 -14.69
CA GLU A 146 4.51 -6.38 -13.46
C GLU A 146 5.58 -6.38 -12.36
N GLY A 147 6.85 -6.56 -12.73
CA GLY A 147 7.96 -6.53 -11.79
C GLY A 147 8.20 -5.13 -11.22
N ARG A 148 8.06 -4.07 -12.03
CA ARG A 148 8.09 -2.68 -11.55
C ARG A 148 6.94 -2.39 -10.57
N ARG A 149 5.73 -2.89 -10.84
CA ARG A 149 4.59 -2.78 -9.90
C ARG A 149 4.84 -3.55 -8.61
N ALA A 150 5.43 -4.75 -8.69
CA ALA A 150 5.84 -5.45 -7.48
C ALA A 150 6.93 -4.68 -6.71
N TRP A 151 7.85 -4.02 -7.41
CA TRP A 151 8.87 -3.18 -6.77
C TRP A 151 8.25 -2.00 -6.02
N ILE A 152 7.27 -1.30 -6.60
CA ILE A 152 6.61 -0.17 -5.93
C ILE A 152 5.82 -0.62 -4.70
N GLU A 153 5.23 -1.82 -4.75
CA GLU A 153 4.56 -2.46 -3.62
C GLU A 153 5.53 -2.72 -2.46
N VAL A 154 6.72 -3.28 -2.74
CA VAL A 154 7.78 -3.51 -1.75
C VAL A 154 8.26 -2.19 -1.14
N VAL A 155 8.55 -1.20 -1.99
CA VAL A 155 9.00 0.14 -1.57
C VAL A 155 7.96 0.77 -0.63
N ALA A 156 6.68 0.78 -1.02
CA ALA A 156 5.60 1.30 -0.19
C ALA A 156 5.47 0.54 1.15
N GLY A 157 5.53 -0.80 1.11
CA GLY A 157 5.52 -1.65 2.29
C GLY A 157 6.67 -1.36 3.27
N CYS A 158 7.84 -0.98 2.76
CA CYS A 158 8.96 -0.52 3.59
C CYS A 158 8.70 0.88 4.16
N THR A 159 8.26 1.83 3.35
CA THR A 159 8.12 3.24 3.75
C THR A 159 7.05 3.45 4.82
N PHE A 160 5.92 2.74 4.75
CA PHE A 160 4.82 2.94 5.71
C PHE A 160 5.04 2.26 7.06
N HIS A 161 5.97 1.30 7.13
CA HIS A 161 6.22 0.53 8.36
C HIS A 161 7.55 0.91 9.04
N ARG A 162 8.41 1.71 8.39
CA ARG A 162 9.65 2.23 8.99
C ARG A 162 9.51 3.67 9.45
N SER A 163 10.33 4.06 10.42
CA SER A 163 10.54 5.47 10.74
C SER A 163 11.14 6.17 9.53
N ARG A 164 10.45 7.19 9.04
CA ARG A 164 10.91 7.99 7.90
C ARG A 164 11.97 8.98 8.37
N PRO A 165 13.04 9.21 7.57
CA PRO A 165 13.93 10.32 7.83
C PRO A 165 13.13 11.64 7.78
N PRO A 166 13.59 12.69 8.49
CA PRO A 166 13.01 14.01 8.32
C PRO A 166 13.17 14.46 6.88
N ASP A 167 12.28 15.34 6.44
CA ASP A 167 12.43 15.95 5.12
C ASP A 167 13.70 16.81 5.06
N ASP A 168 14.29 16.84 3.87
CA ASP A 168 15.31 17.83 3.55
C ASP A 168 14.73 19.25 3.61
N LEU A 169 15.65 20.21 3.77
CA LEU A 169 15.30 21.62 3.86
C LEU A 169 14.60 22.11 2.57
N PRO A 170 13.60 23.00 2.69
CA PRO A 170 13.02 23.66 1.53
C PRO A 170 14.08 24.33 0.65
N GLY A 171 13.90 24.22 -0.67
CA GLY A 171 14.86 24.69 -1.68
C GLY A 171 15.91 23.66 -2.10
N ALA A 172 15.83 22.43 -1.62
CA ALA A 172 16.66 21.32 -2.10
C ALA A 172 16.50 21.09 -3.62
N THR A 173 17.51 20.49 -4.24
CA THR A 173 17.47 20.08 -5.64
C THR A 173 17.66 18.57 -5.73
N TYR A 174 16.73 17.89 -6.41
CA TYR A 174 16.79 16.46 -6.65
C TYR A 174 16.99 16.19 -8.13
N GLU A 175 17.77 15.16 -8.44
CA GLU A 175 18.03 14.75 -9.83
C GLU A 175 17.27 13.47 -10.15
N LEU A 176 16.36 13.55 -11.11
CA LEU A 176 15.62 12.41 -11.65
C LEU A 176 16.23 12.01 -12.99
N GLU A 177 16.71 10.77 -13.07
CA GLU A 177 17.24 10.19 -14.31
C GLU A 177 16.07 9.63 -15.15
N GLY A 178 15.79 10.28 -16.28
CA GLY A 178 14.65 10.00 -17.16
C GLY A 178 14.89 8.87 -18.17
N ALA A 179 16.14 8.52 -18.48
CA ALA A 179 16.44 7.45 -19.42
C ALA A 179 15.77 6.08 -19.09
N PRO A 180 15.68 5.62 -17.83
CA PRO A 180 14.97 4.38 -17.47
C PRO A 180 13.45 4.55 -17.34
N VAL A 181 12.90 5.76 -17.50
CA VAL A 181 11.47 6.04 -17.32
C VAL A 181 10.71 5.77 -18.63
N ILE A 182 10.04 4.62 -18.68
CA ILE A 182 9.36 4.10 -19.87
C ILE A 182 7.86 3.87 -19.70
N ASP A 183 7.34 3.97 -18.48
CA ASP A 183 5.92 3.87 -18.11
C ASP A 183 5.63 4.60 -16.80
N GLU A 184 4.34 4.75 -16.46
CA GLU A 184 3.88 5.41 -15.22
C GLU A 184 4.58 4.86 -13.96
N THR A 185 4.70 3.54 -13.84
CA THR A 185 5.31 2.91 -12.65
C THR A 185 6.80 3.23 -12.55
N SER A 186 7.54 3.20 -13.66
CA SER A 186 8.95 3.58 -13.69
C SER A 186 9.19 5.04 -13.30
N PHE A 187 8.25 5.95 -13.63
CA PHE A 187 8.33 7.33 -13.18
C PHE A 187 8.26 7.42 -11.66
N TYR A 188 7.30 6.76 -11.02
CA TYR A 188 7.15 6.80 -9.56
C TYR A 188 8.34 6.18 -8.82
N LEU A 189 8.94 5.13 -9.40
CA LEU A 189 10.18 4.55 -8.87
C LEU A 189 11.36 5.52 -9.02
N ALA A 190 11.51 6.16 -10.18
CA ALA A 190 12.59 7.11 -10.44
C ALA A 190 12.53 8.34 -9.53
N ILE A 191 11.35 8.96 -9.34
CA ILE A 191 11.20 10.11 -8.44
C ILE A 191 11.39 9.71 -6.97
N GLY A 192 10.93 8.51 -6.59
CA GLY A 192 11.18 7.95 -5.26
C GLY A 192 12.67 7.83 -4.96
N GLU A 193 13.44 7.32 -5.92
CA GLU A 193 14.90 7.20 -5.78
C GLU A 193 15.64 8.53 -5.86
N ALA A 194 15.16 9.48 -6.67
CA ALA A 194 15.72 10.81 -6.77
C ALA A 194 15.66 11.56 -5.42
N ILE A 195 14.57 11.38 -4.67
CA ILE A 195 14.33 12.09 -3.40
C ILE A 195 14.91 11.33 -2.21
N ASN A 196 14.69 10.02 -2.13
CA ASN A 196 14.99 9.22 -0.93
C ASN A 196 16.17 8.25 -1.12
N GLY A 197 16.87 8.31 -2.25
CA GLY A 197 17.95 7.39 -2.60
C GLY A 197 17.44 6.02 -3.06
N PRO A 198 18.36 5.07 -3.37
CA PRO A 198 18.00 3.75 -3.88
C PRO A 198 16.89 3.03 -3.09
N GLY A 199 15.89 2.50 -3.79
CA GLY A 199 14.70 1.92 -3.16
C GLY A 199 13.77 2.93 -2.45
N GLY A 200 13.90 4.22 -2.75
CA GLY A 200 13.12 5.30 -2.16
C GLY A 200 11.68 5.37 -2.68
N TYR A 201 10.78 5.91 -1.85
CA TYR A 201 9.36 6.13 -2.15
C TYR A 201 9.05 7.61 -2.28
N PHE A 202 8.30 8.01 -3.30
CA PHE A 202 7.69 9.36 -3.35
C PHE A 202 6.37 9.33 -4.13
N GLY A 203 5.48 8.43 -3.72
CA GLY A 203 4.19 8.20 -4.37
C GLY A 203 4.18 7.00 -5.31
N TRP A 204 2.97 6.58 -5.69
CA TRP A 204 2.69 5.42 -6.54
C TRP A 204 1.49 5.63 -7.47
N ASN A 205 0.93 6.84 -7.43
CA ASN A 205 -0.10 7.40 -8.30
C ASN A 205 -0.09 8.92 -8.12
N LEU A 206 -0.87 9.67 -8.91
CA LEU A 206 -0.88 11.14 -8.87
C LEU A 206 -1.33 11.70 -7.51
N SER A 207 -2.29 11.07 -6.84
CA SER A 207 -2.75 11.50 -5.51
C SER A 207 -1.69 11.30 -4.44
N ALA A 208 -1.04 10.13 -4.42
CA ALA A 208 0.03 9.83 -3.49
C ALA A 208 1.27 10.72 -3.74
N LEU A 209 1.58 11.02 -5.00
CA LEU A 209 2.62 11.99 -5.36
C LEU A 209 2.27 13.38 -4.81
N ALA A 210 1.04 13.84 -5.03
CA ALA A 210 0.57 15.10 -4.47
C ALA A 210 0.67 15.09 -2.94
N ASP A 211 0.27 14.03 -2.25
CA ASP A 211 0.40 13.94 -0.80
C ASP A 211 1.86 14.04 -0.35
N CYS A 212 2.77 13.33 -1.04
CA CYS A 212 4.21 13.37 -0.74
C CYS A 212 4.80 14.78 -0.84
N THR A 213 4.36 15.60 -1.81
CA THR A 213 4.80 17.00 -1.91
C THR A 213 4.38 17.89 -0.72
N SER A 214 3.47 17.43 0.14
CA SER A 214 3.06 18.17 1.35
C SER A 214 4.04 18.01 2.52
N GLY A 215 5.05 17.13 2.39
CA GLY A 215 6.02 16.84 3.43
C GLY A 215 5.77 15.55 4.22
N GLY A 216 6.78 15.12 4.96
CA GLY A 216 6.84 13.87 5.72
C GLY A 216 7.28 12.66 4.89
N PHE A 217 7.81 12.87 3.68
CA PHE A 217 8.18 11.82 2.73
C PHE A 217 9.58 12.05 2.12
N GLY A 218 10.46 12.79 2.80
CA GLY A 218 11.82 13.07 2.38
C GLY A 218 12.01 14.47 1.78
N ALA A 219 10.95 15.07 1.25
CA ALA A 219 10.96 16.42 0.71
C ALA A 219 9.68 17.19 1.10
N THR A 220 9.83 18.46 1.46
CA THR A 220 8.74 19.42 1.61
C THR A 220 8.90 20.53 0.57
N THR A 221 7.81 20.91 -0.11
CA THR A 221 7.84 22.03 -1.06
C THR A 221 8.04 23.39 -0.35
N PRO A 222 8.70 24.37 -1.01
CA PRO A 222 9.22 24.32 -2.38
C PRO A 222 10.56 23.56 -2.50
N PHE A 223 10.78 22.91 -3.65
CA PHE A 223 12.06 22.32 -4.05
C PHE A 223 12.19 22.28 -5.58
N THR A 224 13.38 22.00 -6.10
CA THR A 224 13.64 21.88 -7.54
C THR A 224 13.83 20.41 -7.93
N LEU A 225 13.17 19.96 -8.99
CA LEU A 225 13.36 18.65 -9.61
C LEU A 225 14.07 18.83 -10.96
N MET A 226 15.34 18.46 -11.02
CA MET A 226 16.14 18.41 -12.25
C MET A 226 15.88 17.07 -12.96
N TRP A 227 15.08 17.09 -14.02
CA TRP A 227 14.74 15.90 -14.79
C TRP A 227 15.69 15.76 -15.97
N ARG A 228 16.70 14.90 -15.84
CA ARG A 228 17.70 14.59 -16.87
C ARG A 228 17.15 13.60 -17.88
N HIS A 229 17.53 13.72 -19.15
CA HIS A 229 17.01 12.88 -20.24
C HIS A 229 15.48 12.86 -20.26
N SER A 230 14.89 14.02 -19.95
CA SER A 230 13.45 14.23 -19.87
C SER A 230 12.75 14.02 -21.23
N ASP A 231 13.47 14.25 -22.33
CA ASP A 231 13.03 13.98 -23.70
C ASP A 231 12.75 12.48 -23.93
N VAL A 232 13.59 11.60 -23.38
CA VAL A 232 13.41 10.15 -23.43
C VAL A 232 12.13 9.76 -22.70
N ALA A 233 11.97 10.20 -21.45
CA ALA A 233 10.77 9.92 -20.65
C ALA A 233 9.49 10.47 -21.31
N HIS A 234 9.54 11.70 -21.83
CA HIS A 234 8.42 12.31 -22.55
C HIS A 234 8.00 11.51 -23.80
N SER A 235 8.96 10.91 -24.51
CA SER A 235 8.66 10.07 -25.68
C SER A 235 7.91 8.76 -25.33
N HIS A 236 8.05 8.29 -24.09
CA HIS A 236 7.41 7.06 -23.60
C HIS A 236 6.10 7.32 -22.84
N LEU A 237 6.02 8.40 -22.05
CA LEU A 237 4.91 8.73 -21.16
C LEU A 237 3.75 9.45 -21.86
N ILE A 238 3.32 8.88 -22.99
CA ILE A 238 2.31 9.46 -23.88
C ILE A 238 0.86 9.01 -23.60
N GLU A 239 0.67 8.09 -22.65
CA GLU A 239 -0.65 7.57 -22.29
C GLU A 239 -1.57 8.67 -21.77
N ARG A 240 -2.87 8.53 -22.05
CA ARG A 240 -3.92 9.47 -21.68
C ARG A 240 -5.08 8.71 -21.08
N PHE A 241 -5.66 9.26 -20.03
CA PHE A 241 -6.81 8.69 -19.35
C PHE A 241 -8.10 9.33 -19.86
N GLU A 242 -9.21 8.59 -19.83
CA GLU A 242 -10.53 9.13 -20.11
C GLU A 242 -11.12 9.71 -18.83
N GLU A 243 -11.52 10.97 -18.87
CA GLU A 243 -12.22 11.63 -17.77
C GLU A 243 -13.72 11.30 -17.79
N GLU A 244 -14.41 11.55 -16.67
CA GLU A 244 -15.87 11.31 -16.54
C GLU A 244 -16.71 12.03 -17.59
N ASN A 245 -16.20 13.15 -18.11
CA ASN A 245 -16.83 13.96 -19.17
C ASN A 245 -16.58 13.40 -20.59
N GLY A 246 -15.83 12.29 -20.73
CA GLY A 246 -15.45 11.67 -22.00
C GLY A 246 -14.28 12.33 -22.73
N GLN A 247 -13.65 13.35 -22.13
CA GLN A 247 -12.45 14.00 -22.66
C GLN A 247 -11.20 13.19 -22.27
N LYS A 248 -10.18 13.22 -23.14
CA LYS A 248 -8.87 12.64 -22.82
C LYS A 248 -8.01 13.65 -22.08
N SER A 249 -7.33 13.18 -21.04
CA SER A 249 -6.32 13.96 -20.34
C SER A 249 -5.17 14.38 -21.28
N PRO A 250 -4.35 15.36 -20.86
CA PRO A 250 -2.99 15.48 -21.34
C PRO A 250 -2.21 14.15 -21.19
N PRO A 251 -1.14 13.94 -21.97
CA PRO A 251 -0.17 12.88 -21.74
C PRO A 251 0.26 12.81 -20.27
N PHE A 252 0.54 11.61 -19.77
CA PHE A 252 0.97 11.40 -18.39
C PHE A 252 2.18 12.26 -18.00
N PHE A 253 3.16 12.44 -18.89
CA PHE A 253 4.29 13.34 -18.64
C PHE A 253 3.84 14.76 -18.27
N ASP A 254 2.96 15.35 -19.09
CA ASP A 254 2.47 16.72 -18.91
C ASP A 254 1.65 16.83 -17.62
N LEU A 255 0.84 15.82 -17.30
CA LEU A 255 0.07 15.76 -16.05
C LEU A 255 0.97 15.80 -14.81
N VAL A 256 2.08 15.06 -14.84
CA VAL A 256 3.04 15.01 -13.74
C VAL A 256 3.73 16.36 -13.57
N VAL A 257 4.21 16.97 -14.66
CA VAL A 257 4.86 18.28 -14.61
C VAL A 257 3.89 19.33 -14.07
N GLU A 258 2.67 19.40 -14.60
CA GLU A 258 1.65 20.34 -14.12
C GLU A 258 1.29 20.10 -12.64
N LEU A 259 1.18 18.84 -12.21
CA LEU A 259 0.94 18.52 -10.81
C LEU A 259 2.06 19.02 -9.92
N LEU A 260 3.32 18.72 -10.25
CA LEU A 260 4.49 19.12 -9.48
C LEU A 260 4.58 20.66 -9.38
N GLU A 261 4.42 21.37 -10.49
CA GLU A 261 4.42 22.84 -10.53
C GLU A 261 3.29 23.45 -9.69
N ARG A 262 2.07 22.92 -9.78
CA ARG A 262 0.93 23.37 -8.94
C ARG A 262 1.18 23.14 -7.45
N ARG A 263 2.03 22.19 -7.09
CA ARG A 263 2.40 21.89 -5.69
C ARG A 263 3.64 22.67 -5.22
N GLY A 264 4.20 23.55 -6.06
CA GLY A 264 5.34 24.40 -5.71
C GLY A 264 6.70 23.76 -5.95
N VAL A 265 6.77 22.72 -6.80
CA VAL A 265 8.02 22.13 -7.28
C VAL A 265 8.43 22.84 -8.57
N GLU A 266 9.65 23.36 -8.63
CA GLU A 266 10.23 23.85 -9.87
C GLU A 266 10.76 22.66 -10.68
N VAL A 267 10.21 22.40 -11.87
CA VAL A 267 10.65 21.30 -12.74
C VAL A 267 11.58 21.84 -13.83
N VAL A 268 12.84 21.38 -13.83
CA VAL A 268 13.82 21.73 -14.84
C VAL A 268 14.02 20.54 -15.77
N LEU A 269 13.56 20.68 -17.02
CA LEU A 269 13.67 19.64 -18.05
C LEU A 269 14.99 19.80 -18.80
N CYS A 270 15.84 18.76 -18.77
CA CYS A 270 17.14 18.72 -19.44
C CYS A 270 17.47 17.34 -20.00
#